data_AF-A0A7S4KAL7-F1
#
_entry.id   AF-A0A7S4KAL7-F1
#
_cell.length_a   1.000
_cell.length_b   1.000
_cell.length_c   1.000
_cell.angle_alpha   90.00
_cell.angle_beta   90.00
_cell.angle_gamma   90.00
#
_symmetry.space_group_name_H-M   'P 1'
#
loop_
_entity.id
_entity.type
_entity.pdbx_description
1 polymer ?
#
loop_
_entity_poly.entity_id
_entity_poly.type
_entity_poly.pdbx_seq_one_letter_code
_entity_poly.pdbx_strand_id
1 'polypeptide(L)'
;ATRYKFLLRDSSDFNGVCYQSTFEVGTARGLVVRLLASGIETVRIPFATLVPTIFARTVPDAEINLRNIVSVQFALSKFELNDALNPLFREGPFELEIVDVAVY
;
A
#
# COMPACT_ATOMS: atom_id res chain seq x y z
N ALA A 1 -11.80 3.40 10.16
CA ALA A 1 -10.36 3.23 9.87
C ALA A 1 -10.06 1.77 9.58
N THR A 2 -9.89 1.41 8.32
CA THR A 2 -9.33 0.12 7.92
C THR A 2 -8.02 0.39 7.19
N ARG A 3 -6.95 -0.32 7.58
CA ARG A 3 -5.62 -0.13 6.99
C ARG A 3 -5.36 -1.17 5.92
N TYR A 4 -4.92 -0.70 4.77
CA TYR A 4 -4.54 -1.52 3.62
C TYR A 4 -3.08 -1.31 3.29
N LYS A 5 -2.54 -2.25 2.52
CA LYS A 5 -1.22 -2.18 1.91
C LYS A 5 -1.38 -1.91 0.42
N PHE A 6 -0.53 -1.03 -0.08
CA PHE A 6 -0.26 -0.83 -1.50
C PHE A 6 1.11 -1.43 -1.79
N LEU A 7 1.20 -2.26 -2.82
CA LEU A 7 2.42 -2.97 -3.18
C LEU A 7 2.69 -2.81 -4.69
N LEU A 8 3.94 -2.49 -5.02
CA LEU A 8 4.45 -2.49 -6.39
C LEU A 8 5.58 -3.50 -6.55
N ARG A 9 5.71 -4.02 -7.77
CA ARG A 9 6.92 -4.72 -8.22
C ARG A 9 7.40 -4.16 -9.54
N ASP A 10 8.71 -4.09 -9.66
CA ASP A 10 9.44 -3.72 -10.86
C ASP A 10 10.18 -4.92 -11.50
N SER A 11 9.97 -6.13 -10.95
CA SER A 11 10.49 -7.39 -11.47
C SER A 11 9.43 -8.49 -11.40
N SER A 12 9.46 -9.40 -12.38
CA SER A 12 8.64 -10.63 -12.40
C SER A 12 9.21 -11.76 -11.56
N ASP A 13 10.34 -11.55 -10.87
CA ASP A 13 10.95 -12.55 -10.01
C ASP A 13 10.02 -12.96 -8.86
N PHE A 14 9.86 -14.27 -8.67
CA PHE A 14 8.97 -14.82 -7.65
C PHE A 14 9.30 -14.31 -6.23
N ASN A 15 10.60 -14.22 -5.90
CA ASN A 15 11.13 -13.74 -4.63
C ASN A 15 11.77 -12.33 -4.74
N GLY A 16 11.39 -11.56 -5.77
CA GLY A 16 11.90 -10.21 -5.98
C GLY A 16 11.47 -9.22 -4.89
N VAL A 17 12.14 -8.08 -4.88
CA VAL A 17 11.80 -6.94 -4.00
C VAL A 17 10.37 -6.49 -4.29
N CYS A 18 9.64 -6.18 -3.22
CA CYS A 18 8.34 -5.54 -3.28
C CYS A 18 8.38 -4.21 -2.56
N TYR A 19 7.95 -3.15 -3.24
CA TYR A 19 7.92 -1.79 -2.72
C TYR A 19 6.54 -1.51 -2.17
N GLN A 20 6.43 -1.34 -0.85
CA GLN A 20 5.13 -1.25 -0.18
C GLN A 20 4.93 0.07 0.57
N SER A 21 3.67 0.50 0.67
CA SER A 21 3.21 1.54 1.57
C SER A 21 1.90 1.09 2.23
N THR A 22 1.55 1.71 3.35
CA THR A 22 0.25 1.53 3.98
C THR A 22 -0.61 2.78 3.84
N PHE A 23 -1.92 2.60 3.85
CA PHE A 23 -2.89 3.69 3.87
C PHE A 23 -4.15 3.28 4.63
N GLU A 24 -4.87 4.26 5.15
CA GLU A 24 -6.10 4.05 5.90
C GLU A 24 -7.29 4.62 5.13
N VAL A 25 -8.39 3.87 5.10
CA VAL A 25 -9.68 4.29 4.55
C VAL A 25 -10.69 4.48 5.68
N GLY A 26 -11.59 5.44 5.53
CA GLY A 26 -12.59 5.76 6.54
C GLY A 26 -11.99 6.52 7.72
N THR A 27 -10.97 7.34 7.46
CA THR A 27 -10.47 8.34 8.40
C THR A 27 -10.10 9.63 7.66
N ALA A 28 -10.16 10.76 8.36
CA ALA A 28 -9.58 12.01 7.87
C ALA A 28 -8.04 12.07 8.05
N ARG A 29 -7.37 10.94 8.36
CA ARG A 29 -5.93 10.89 8.68
C ARG A 29 -5.20 9.84 7.84
N GLY A 30 -4.27 10.30 6.99
CA GLY A 30 -3.46 9.41 6.16
C GLY A 30 -2.62 10.18 5.14
N LEU A 31 -1.92 9.45 4.26
CA LEU A 31 -1.18 10.00 3.12
C LEU A 31 -2.16 10.72 2.17
N VAL A 32 -2.33 12.02 2.40
CA VAL A 32 -3.18 12.99 1.67
C VAL A 32 -4.55 12.41 1.28
N VAL A 33 -5.42 12.23 2.27
CA VAL A 33 -6.83 11.91 2.04
C VAL A 33 -7.60 13.19 1.72
N ARG A 34 -8.20 13.28 0.52
CA ARG A 34 -9.26 14.26 0.24
C ARG A 34 -10.60 13.52 0.20
N LEU A 35 -11.49 13.90 1.10
CA LEU A 35 -12.88 13.44 1.07
C LEU A 35 -13.63 14.27 0.02
N LEU A 36 -14.18 13.62 -1.00
CA LEU A 36 -15.10 14.25 -1.95
C LEU A 36 -16.52 14.20 -1.39
N ALA A 37 -17.39 15.12 -1.86
CA ALA A 37 -18.78 15.22 -1.38
C ALA A 37 -19.61 13.92 -1.55
N SER A 38 -19.13 12.98 -2.36
CA SER A 38 -19.72 11.66 -2.61
C SER A 38 -19.26 10.55 -1.65
N GLY A 39 -18.43 10.84 -0.64
CA GLY A 39 -17.88 9.81 0.25
C GLY A 39 -16.70 9.03 -0.34
N ILE A 40 -16.20 9.45 -1.49
CA ILE A 40 -14.98 8.90 -2.11
C ILE A 40 -13.76 9.55 -1.47
N GLU A 41 -12.80 8.72 -1.06
CA GLU A 41 -11.51 9.14 -0.52
C GLU A 41 -10.42 9.00 -1.60
N THR A 42 -9.73 10.09 -1.95
CA THR A 42 -8.52 10.02 -2.78
C THR A 42 -7.31 9.82 -1.88
N VAL A 43 -6.55 8.74 -2.11
CA VAL A 43 -5.27 8.47 -1.43
C VAL A 43 -4.13 8.74 -2.41
N ARG A 44 -3.12 9.51 -2.01
CA ARG A 44 -1.93 9.76 -2.83
C ARG A 44 -0.70 9.13 -2.19
N ILE A 45 -0.04 8.24 -2.92
CA ILE A 45 1.15 7.52 -2.45
C ILE A 45 2.33 7.93 -3.33
N PRO A 46 3.21 8.83 -2.88
CA PRO A 46 4.44 9.15 -3.61
C PRO A 46 5.33 7.92 -3.72
N PHE A 47 5.90 7.67 -4.90
CA PHE A 47 6.82 6.53 -5.07
C PHE A 47 8.03 6.59 -4.12
N ALA A 48 8.47 7.80 -3.76
CA ALA A 48 9.56 8.02 -2.82
C ALA A 48 9.25 7.57 -1.37
N THR A 49 7.99 7.33 -1.01
CA THR A 49 7.62 6.81 0.32
C THR A 49 7.49 5.29 0.36
N LEU A 50 7.67 4.59 -0.77
CA LEU A 50 7.59 3.15 -0.80
C LEU A 50 8.79 2.52 -0.11
N VAL A 51 8.52 1.55 0.78
CA VAL A 51 9.55 0.81 1.50
C VAL A 51 9.82 -0.49 0.74
N PRO A 52 11.05 -0.72 0.26
CA PRO A 52 11.45 -1.99 -0.36
C PRO A 52 11.49 -3.11 0.69
N THR A 53 10.94 -4.26 0.34
CA THR A 53 10.86 -5.41 1.23
C THR A 53 10.98 -6.75 0.50
N ILE A 54 11.52 -7.75 1.21
CA ILE A 54 11.46 -9.17 0.84
C ILE A 54 10.95 -9.93 2.06
N PHE A 55 9.89 -10.73 1.91
CA PHE A 55 9.25 -11.46 3.02
C PHE A 55 8.97 -10.56 4.25
N ALA A 56 8.38 -9.38 4.02
CA ALA A 56 8.05 -8.37 5.03
C ALA A 56 9.22 -7.74 5.80
N ARG A 57 10.47 -8.04 5.43
CA ARG A 57 11.69 -7.40 5.96
C ARG A 57 12.16 -6.31 5.02
N THR A 58 12.53 -5.16 5.57
CA THR A 58 13.08 -4.03 4.80
C THR A 58 14.39 -4.41 4.14
N VAL A 59 14.56 -3.99 2.88
CA VAL A 59 15.81 -4.11 2.13
C VAL A 59 16.38 -2.69 1.96
N PRO A 60 17.42 -2.30 2.72
CA PRO A 60 18.04 -0.99 2.57
C PRO A 60 18.52 -0.76 1.13
N ASP A 61 18.52 0.51 0.70
CA ASP A 61 19.13 0.98 -0.55
C ASP A 61 18.57 0.38 -1.86
N ALA A 62 17.46 -0.34 -1.82
CA ALA A 62 16.76 -0.79 -3.02
C ALA A 62 15.87 0.32 -3.59
N GLU A 63 16.08 0.66 -4.86
CA GLU A 63 15.34 1.70 -5.59
C GLU A 63 14.40 1.10 -6.62
N ILE A 64 13.16 1.60 -6.65
CA ILE A 64 12.14 1.15 -7.60
C ILE A 64 12.45 1.61 -9.03
N ASN A 65 12.46 0.68 -9.98
CA ASN A 65 12.54 1.01 -11.40
C ASN A 65 11.15 1.37 -11.96
N LEU A 66 10.82 2.66 -11.94
CA LEU A 66 9.54 3.18 -12.43
C LEU A 66 9.30 2.97 -13.95
N ARG A 67 10.33 2.59 -14.72
CA ARG A 67 10.19 2.28 -16.15
C ARG A 67 9.76 0.83 -16.41
N ASN A 68 9.69 -0.01 -15.38
CA ASN A 68 9.39 -1.43 -15.51
C ASN A 68 8.41 -1.92 -14.43
N ILE A 69 7.35 -1.17 -14.14
CA ILE A 69 6.33 -1.65 -13.20
C ILE A 69 5.57 -2.81 -13.82
N VAL A 70 5.64 -3.98 -13.19
CA VAL A 70 5.03 -5.22 -13.71
C VAL A 70 3.82 -5.67 -12.90
N SER A 71 3.62 -5.14 -11.69
CA SER A 71 2.44 -5.49 -10.88
C SER A 71 2.07 -4.40 -9.88
N VAL A 72 0.76 -4.28 -9.64
CA VAL A 72 0.14 -3.50 -8.57
C VAL A 72 -0.71 -4.44 -7.73
N GLN A 73 -0.59 -4.37 -6.41
CA GLN A 73 -1.42 -5.16 -5.49
C GLN A 73 -1.93 -4.30 -4.33
N PHE A 74 -3.18 -4.58 -3.93
CA PHE A 74 -3.82 -4.06 -2.73
C PHE A 74 -4.12 -5.21 -1.79
N ALA A 75 -3.87 -5.05 -0.50
CA ALA A 75 -4.11 -6.09 0.50
C ALA A 75 -4.61 -5.50 1.82
N LEU A 76 -5.44 -6.23 2.55
CA LEU A 76 -5.77 -5.89 3.94
C LEU A 76 -4.50 -5.98 4.81
N SER A 77 -4.23 -4.95 5.61
CA SER A 77 -3.04 -4.94 6.47
C SER A 77 -3.30 -5.69 7.77
N LYS A 78 -2.85 -6.95 7.84
CA LYS A 78 -2.83 -7.74 9.08
C LYS A 78 -1.61 -7.42 9.97
N PHE A 79 -0.45 -7.31 9.34
CA PHE A 79 0.83 -7.04 10.01
C PHE A 79 1.45 -5.76 9.44
N GLU A 80 2.09 -4.98 10.29
CA GLU A 80 2.98 -3.89 9.91
C GLU A 80 4.29 -4.41 9.32
N LEU A 81 5.17 -3.51 8.94
CA LEU A 81 6.56 -3.86 8.60
C LEU A 81 7.23 -4.51 9.81
N ASN A 82 8.06 -5.53 9.57
CA ASN A 82 8.78 -6.27 10.61
C ASN A 82 7.86 -7.00 11.61
N ASP A 83 6.77 -7.58 11.11
CA ASP A 83 5.93 -8.59 11.79
C ASP A 83 5.10 -8.11 12.99
N ALA A 84 5.04 -6.81 13.28
CA ALA A 84 4.15 -6.30 14.33
C ALA A 84 2.67 -6.40 13.91
N LEU A 85 1.77 -6.78 14.83
CA LEU A 85 0.34 -6.81 14.54
C LEU A 85 -0.19 -5.38 14.32
N ASN A 86 -0.94 -5.17 13.24
CA ASN A 86 -1.60 -3.90 13.01
C ASN A 86 -2.71 -3.69 14.06
N PRO A 87 -2.67 -2.61 14.88
CA PRO A 87 -3.69 -2.36 15.91
C PRO A 87 -5.09 -2.10 15.34
N LEU A 88 -5.21 -1.80 14.04
CA LEU A 88 -6.49 -1.60 13.35
C LEU A 88 -7.03 -2.89 12.72
N PHE A 89 -6.28 -4.00 12.75
CA PHE A 89 -6.72 -5.26 12.14
C PHE A 89 -7.91 -5.85 12.90
N ARG A 90 -8.91 -6.31 12.14
CA ARG A 90 -10.06 -7.06 12.64
C ARG A 90 -10.29 -8.28 11.75
N GLU A 91 -10.54 -9.42 12.39
CA GLU A 91 -10.92 -10.62 11.66
C GLU A 91 -12.34 -10.50 11.11
N GLY A 92 -12.59 -11.10 9.96
CA GLY A 92 -13.88 -11.08 9.28
C GLY A 92 -13.78 -10.67 7.81
N PRO A 93 -14.93 -10.59 7.13
CA PRO A 93 -14.98 -10.07 5.77
C PRO A 93 -14.53 -8.60 5.76
N PHE A 94 -13.84 -8.22 4.68
CA PHE A 94 -13.48 -6.84 4.40
C PHE A 94 -13.82 -6.51 2.95
N GLU A 95 -14.00 -5.23 2.69
CA GLU A 95 -14.26 -4.70 1.35
C GLU A 95 -13.33 -3.51 1.09
N LEU A 96 -12.85 -3.39 -0.14
CA LEU A 96 -12.12 -2.22 -0.63
C LEU A 96 -12.65 -1.95 -2.04
N GLU A 97 -13.51 -0.95 -2.16
CA GLU A 97 -13.99 -0.49 -3.46
C GLU A 97 -12.96 0.47 -4.07
N ILE A 98 -12.53 0.18 -5.28
CA ILE A 98 -11.56 0.98 -6.02
C ILE A 98 -12.27 1.57 -7.23
N VAL A 99 -12.40 2.90 -7.24
CA VAL A 99 -13.04 3.63 -8.34
C VAL A 99 -12.07 3.86 -9.50
N ASP A 100 -10.83 4.26 -9.18
CA ASP A 100 -9.78 4.54 -10.18
C ASP A 100 -8.39 4.38 -9.56
N VAL A 101 -7.39 4.09 -10.41
CA VAL A 101 -5.97 4.04 -10.05
C VAL A 101 -5.18 4.74 -11.15
N ALA A 102 -4.55 5.86 -10.79
CA ALA A 102 -3.78 6.68 -11.73
C ALA A 102 -2.49 7.21 -11.11
N VAL A 103 -1.53 7.52 -11.98
CA VAL A 103 -0.36 8.33 -11.65
C VAL A 103 -0.72 9.82 -11.69
N TYR A 104 0.05 10.66 -10.98
CA TYR A 104 -0.18 12.11 -10.87
C TYR A 104 1.10 12.92 -11.08
#